data_AF-A0A7W7DGJ3-F1
#
_entry.id   AF-A0A7W7DGJ3-F1
#
_cell.length_a   1.000
_cell.length_b   1.000
_cell.length_c   1.000
_cell.angle_alpha   90.00
_cell.angle_beta   90.00
_cell.angle_gamma   90.00
#
_symmetry.space_group_name_H-M   'P 1'
#
loop_
_entity.id
_entity.type
_entity.pdbx_description
1 polymer ?
#
loop_
_entity_poly.entity_id
_entity_poly.type
_entity_poly.pdbx_seq_one_letter_code
_entity_poly.pdbx_strand_id
1 'polypeptide(L)'
;MGMFNRLRLPGSARCASCGSDVDRWVQFKYGELDLYSYDIGDALAWRGDQYDEGVPGMAHVYIFAIAEPCRACGFEPEVDEYDIELRKDVVYGVSASAYSIDYDMEGWVVVQE
;
A
#
# COMPACT_ATOMS: atom_id res chain seq x y z
N MET A 1 8.95 -6.55 15.18
CA MET A 1 8.01 -6.60 14.04
C MET A 1 7.31 -5.26 14.02
N GLY A 2 7.66 -4.38 13.07
CA GLY A 2 6.99 -3.09 12.89
C GLY A 2 5.56 -3.28 12.42
N MET A 3 4.70 -2.31 12.72
CA MET A 3 3.34 -2.28 12.18
C MET A 3 3.38 -2.01 10.66
N PHE A 4 2.29 -2.26 9.95
CA PHE A 4 2.15 -1.93 8.52
C PHE A 4 1.24 -0.71 8.39
N ASN A 5 1.31 -0.02 7.26
CA ASN A 5 0.31 0.98 6.88
C ASN A 5 -0.68 0.38 5.89
N ARG A 6 -1.77 1.08 5.65
CA ARG A 6 -2.89 0.58 4.85
C ARG A 6 -3.33 1.62 3.83
N LEU A 7 -3.59 1.18 2.61
CA LEU A 7 -4.18 2.02 1.56
C LEU A 7 -5.53 1.45 1.14
N ARG A 8 -6.56 2.30 1.09
CA ARG A 8 -7.85 1.91 0.52
C ARG A 8 -7.72 1.77 -0.99
N LEU A 9 -8.13 0.62 -1.53
CA LEU A 9 -8.24 0.45 -2.98
C LEU A 9 -9.44 1.27 -3.50
N PRO A 10 -9.29 1.99 -4.63
CA PRO A 10 -10.37 2.80 -5.17
C PRO A 10 -11.54 1.92 -5.62
N GLY A 11 -12.75 2.33 -5.22
CA GLY A 11 -14.00 1.64 -5.54
C GLY A 11 -14.39 0.60 -4.48
N SER A 12 -15.63 0.66 -4.03
CA SER A 12 -16.23 -0.43 -3.23
C SER A 12 -16.42 -1.64 -4.14
N ALA A 13 -15.64 -2.69 -3.91
CA ALA A 13 -15.78 -3.94 -4.65
C ALA A 13 -16.65 -4.91 -3.87
N ARG A 14 -17.70 -5.42 -4.52
CA ARG A 14 -18.50 -6.51 -3.97
C ARG A 14 -17.62 -7.75 -3.85
N CYS A 15 -17.55 -8.34 -2.65
CA CYS A 15 -16.75 -9.53 -2.42
C CYS A 15 -17.25 -10.68 -3.30
N ALA A 16 -16.37 -11.28 -4.10
CA ALA A 16 -16.72 -12.40 -4.99
C ALA A 16 -17.18 -13.66 -4.22
N SER A 17 -16.78 -13.81 -2.96
CA SER A 17 -17.14 -14.96 -2.13
C SER A 17 -18.47 -14.77 -1.39
N CYS A 18 -18.61 -13.72 -0.58
CA CYS A 18 -19.81 -13.51 0.26
C CYS A 18 -20.82 -12.49 -0.30
N GLY A 19 -20.47 -11.79 -1.39
CA GLY A 19 -21.35 -10.81 -2.01
C GLY A 19 -21.57 -9.53 -1.18
N SER A 20 -20.81 -9.29 -0.11
CA SER A 20 -20.90 -8.05 0.67
C SER A 20 -20.15 -6.92 -0.01
N ASP A 21 -20.70 -5.71 0.06
CA ASP A 21 -20.00 -4.49 -0.33
C ASP A 21 -19.07 -4.08 0.82
N VAL A 22 -17.77 -4.15 0.57
CA VAL A 22 -16.75 -3.82 1.56
C VAL A 22 -15.66 -2.97 0.93
N ASP A 23 -15.11 -2.04 1.72
CA ASP A 23 -13.86 -1.38 1.34
C ASP A 23 -12.74 -2.43 1.28
N ARG A 24 -11.98 -2.40 0.20
CA ARG A 24 -10.77 -3.22 0.03
C ARG A 24 -9.55 -2.40 0.43
N TRP A 25 -8.57 -3.08 1.02
CA TRP A 25 -7.37 -2.48 1.56
C TRP A 25 -6.15 -3.30 1.15
N VAL A 26 -5.02 -2.63 0.98
CA VAL A 26 -3.71 -3.26 0.87
C VAL A 26 -2.83 -2.79 2.02
N GLN A 27 -1.91 -3.63 2.46
CA GLN A 27 -0.93 -3.37 3.51
C GLN A 27 0.44 -3.15 2.90
N PHE A 28 1.16 -2.14 3.38
CA PHE A 28 2.48 -1.79 2.89
C PHE A 28 3.39 -1.31 4.03
N LYS A 29 4.69 -1.24 3.77
CA LYS A 29 5.69 -0.70 4.70
C LYS A 29 6.48 0.42 4.04
N TYR A 30 6.10 1.65 4.37
CA TYR A 30 6.78 2.89 3.96
C TYR A 30 6.20 4.06 4.75
N GLY A 31 7.01 5.05 5.11
CA GLY A 31 6.65 6.12 6.03
C GLY A 31 6.66 5.66 7.49
N GLU A 32 6.02 6.43 8.37
CA GLU A 32 5.85 6.06 9.79
C GLU A 32 4.95 4.82 9.92
N LEU A 33 5.47 3.76 10.53
CA LEU A 33 4.78 2.48 10.70
C LEU A 33 3.90 2.44 11.96
N ASP A 34 2.66 2.96 11.86
CA ASP A 34 1.71 3.06 12.99
C ASP A 34 0.24 2.69 12.64
N LEU A 35 0.03 1.75 11.69
CA LEU A 35 -1.31 1.33 11.25
C LEU A 35 -2.16 2.47 10.65
N TYR A 36 -1.51 3.46 10.05
CA TYR A 36 -2.22 4.53 9.36
C TYR A 36 -3.01 3.98 8.18
N SER A 37 -4.17 4.60 7.95
CA SER A 37 -5.05 4.32 6.82
C SER A 37 -5.04 5.52 5.90
N TYR A 38 -4.60 5.30 4.66
CA TYR A 38 -4.47 6.32 3.62
C TYR A 38 -5.52 6.08 2.51
N ASP A 39 -5.89 7.17 1.84
CA ASP A 39 -6.58 7.20 0.56
C ASP A 39 -5.64 7.78 -0.53
N ILE A 40 -6.01 7.61 -1.81
CA ILE A 40 -5.27 8.23 -2.92
C ILE A 40 -5.33 9.76 -2.76
N GLY A 41 -4.18 10.41 -2.86
CA GLY A 41 -4.01 11.85 -2.68
C GLY A 41 -3.50 12.24 -1.29
N ASP A 42 -3.47 11.33 -0.33
CA ASP A 42 -2.92 11.59 1.00
C ASP A 42 -1.38 11.64 0.97
N ALA A 43 -0.81 12.49 1.83
CA ALA A 43 0.62 12.49 2.11
C ALA A 43 0.94 11.49 3.22
N LEU A 44 2.03 10.75 3.07
CA LEU A 44 2.50 9.84 4.10
C LEU A 44 3.03 10.61 5.32
N ALA A 45 2.73 10.09 6.51
CA ALA A 45 3.30 10.57 7.75
C ALA A 45 4.75 10.09 7.89
N TRP A 46 5.57 10.93 8.53
CA TRP A 46 6.96 10.66 8.86
C TRP A 46 7.24 11.19 10.25
N ARG A 47 7.90 10.40 11.09
CA ARG A 47 8.21 10.76 12.46
C ARG A 47 9.63 11.31 12.63
N GLY A 48 10.56 10.88 11.76
CA GLY A 48 11.97 11.21 11.80
C GLY A 48 12.78 10.35 12.76
N ASP A 49 12.31 9.14 13.08
CA ASP A 49 13.00 8.20 13.99
C ASP A 49 12.90 6.74 13.50
N GLN A 50 13.27 5.78 14.36
CA GLN A 50 13.34 4.36 14.00
C GLN A 50 11.99 3.69 13.67
N TYR A 51 10.87 4.41 13.76
CA TYR A 51 9.55 3.91 13.34
C TYR A 51 9.25 4.18 11.86
N ASP A 52 10.09 4.95 11.17
CA ASP A 52 9.96 5.19 9.74
C ASP A 52 10.63 4.08 8.91
N GLU A 53 9.97 3.71 7.81
CA GLU A 53 10.51 2.82 6.78
C GLU A 53 10.64 3.57 5.45
N GLY A 54 11.76 3.39 4.74
CA GLY A 54 12.02 4.09 3.49
C GLY A 54 12.70 5.45 3.65
N VAL A 55 12.54 6.33 2.65
CA VAL A 55 13.25 7.61 2.60
C VAL A 55 12.28 8.76 2.28
N PRO A 56 12.07 9.74 3.18
CA PRO A 56 11.16 10.85 2.94
C PRO A 56 11.64 11.76 1.82
N GLY A 57 10.70 12.43 1.17
CA GLY A 57 10.93 13.49 0.18
C GLY A 57 11.38 13.00 -1.19
N MET A 58 11.28 11.69 -1.47
CA MET A 58 11.64 11.13 -2.77
C MET A 58 10.65 11.56 -3.85
N ALA A 59 11.15 11.92 -5.03
CA ALA A 59 10.33 12.44 -6.11
C ALA A 59 9.34 11.39 -6.65
N HIS A 60 9.77 10.13 -6.73
CA HIS A 60 9.00 9.02 -7.27
C HIS A 60 9.44 7.70 -6.62
N VAL A 61 8.47 6.98 -6.04
CA VAL A 61 8.71 5.70 -5.35
C VAL A 61 7.60 4.73 -5.73
N TYR A 62 7.97 3.46 -5.94
CA TYR A 62 7.02 2.35 -5.94
C TYR A 62 7.16 1.54 -4.67
N ILE A 63 6.04 1.10 -4.11
CA ILE A 63 5.98 0.30 -2.89
C ILE A 63 5.16 -0.95 -3.15
N PHE A 64 5.70 -2.09 -2.76
CA PHE A 64 5.01 -3.35 -2.76
C PHE A 64 3.97 -3.41 -1.63
N ALA A 65 2.76 -3.86 -1.98
CA ALA A 65 1.67 -3.99 -1.04
C ALA A 65 0.91 -5.30 -1.22
N ILE A 66 0.34 -5.82 -0.13
CA ILE A 66 -0.43 -7.07 -0.13
C ILE A 66 -1.89 -6.79 0.23
N ALA A 67 -2.84 -7.37 -0.49
CA ALA A 67 -4.26 -7.24 -0.23
C ALA A 67 -4.67 -7.85 1.10
N GLU A 68 -5.60 -7.18 1.77
CA GLU A 68 -6.20 -7.73 2.97
C GLU A 68 -7.33 -8.72 2.65
N PRO A 69 -7.54 -9.71 3.53
CA PRO A 69 -8.72 -10.56 3.50
C PRO A 69 -10.01 -9.73 3.55
N CYS A 70 -11.07 -10.25 2.94
CA CYS A 70 -12.40 -9.66 3.05
C CYS A 70 -12.80 -9.53 4.52
N ARG A 71 -13.10 -8.31 4.98
CA ARG A 71 -13.47 -8.06 6.38
C ARG A 71 -14.79 -8.72 6.82
N ALA A 72 -15.64 -9.12 5.86
CA ALA A 72 -16.93 -9.76 6.14
C ALA A 72 -16.83 -11.30 6.28
N CYS A 73 -16.04 -11.96 5.43
CA CYS A 73 -15.98 -13.44 5.39
C CYS A 73 -14.56 -14.03 5.44
N GLY A 74 -13.53 -13.20 5.49
CA GLY A 74 -12.13 -13.63 5.50
C GLY A 74 -11.60 -14.10 4.14
N PHE A 75 -12.36 -13.97 3.06
CA PHE A 75 -11.90 -14.40 1.74
C PHE A 75 -10.71 -13.59 1.25
N GLU A 76 -9.60 -14.27 0.96
CA GLU A 76 -8.40 -13.74 0.33
C GLU A 76 -8.55 -13.75 -1.19
N PRO A 77 -8.32 -12.61 -1.88
CA PRO A 77 -8.42 -12.54 -3.34
C PRO A 77 -7.29 -13.32 -4.03
N GLU A 78 -7.53 -13.78 -5.27
CA GLU A 78 -6.50 -14.44 -6.11
C GLU A 78 -5.37 -13.48 -6.52
N VAL A 79 -5.71 -12.19 -6.69
CA VAL A 79 -4.71 -11.12 -6.84
C VAL A 79 -4.52 -10.48 -5.49
N ASP A 80 -3.40 -10.77 -4.86
CA ASP A 80 -3.01 -10.29 -3.55
C ASP A 80 -1.87 -9.28 -3.61
N GLU A 81 -1.15 -9.14 -4.72
CA GLU A 81 -0.02 -8.20 -4.83
C GLU A 81 -0.37 -6.92 -5.61
N TYR A 82 0.08 -5.78 -5.08
CA TYR A 82 -0.19 -4.45 -5.62
C TYR A 82 1.07 -3.58 -5.60
N ASP A 83 1.15 -2.67 -6.56
CA ASP A 83 2.16 -1.62 -6.63
C ASP A 83 1.50 -0.30 -6.24
N ILE A 84 1.99 0.35 -5.19
CA ILE A 84 1.60 1.71 -4.78
C ILE A 84 2.61 2.70 -5.37
N GLU A 85 2.13 3.70 -6.08
CA GLU A 85 2.96 4.78 -6.61
C GLU A 85 2.88 5.99 -5.69
N LEU A 86 4.04 6.50 -5.25
CA LEU A 86 4.16 7.76 -4.55
C LEU A 86 4.84 8.83 -5.42
N ARG A 87 4.37 10.06 -5.29
CA ARG A 87 5.00 11.26 -5.85
C ARG A 87 5.20 12.29 -4.75
N LYS A 88 6.46 12.58 -4.39
CA LYS A 88 6.81 13.51 -3.29
C LYS A 88 6.03 13.20 -1.99
N ASP A 89 6.12 11.95 -1.57
CA ASP A 89 5.42 11.36 -0.41
C ASP A 89 3.88 11.37 -0.47
N VAL A 90 3.28 11.74 -1.61
CA VAL A 90 1.83 11.67 -1.81
C VAL A 90 1.47 10.37 -2.53
N VAL A 91 0.46 9.66 -2.03
CA VAL A 91 -0.12 8.49 -2.68
C VAL A 91 -0.74 8.91 -4.00
N TYR A 92 -0.06 8.60 -5.10
CA TYR A 92 -0.49 8.98 -6.44
C TYR A 92 -1.47 7.96 -7.03
N GLY A 93 -1.22 6.67 -6.81
CA GLY A 93 -2.05 5.61 -7.34
C GLY A 93 -1.70 4.23 -6.79
N VAL A 94 -2.51 3.25 -7.17
CA VAL A 94 -2.31 1.85 -6.85
C VAL A 94 -2.82 0.98 -8.00
N SER A 95 -2.07 -0.06 -8.34
CA SER A 95 -2.45 -1.04 -9.37
C SER A 95 -2.13 -2.45 -8.91
N ALA A 96 -2.86 -3.45 -9.44
CA ALA A 96 -2.44 -4.84 -9.29
C ALA A 96 -1.02 -5.00 -9.83
N SER A 97 -0.16 -5.70 -9.09
CA SER A 97 1.23 -5.87 -9.52
C SER A 97 1.28 -6.71 -10.79
N ALA A 98 1.98 -6.18 -11.80
CA ALA A 98 2.26 -6.90 -13.03
C ALA A 98 3.64 -7.59 -13.01
N TYR A 99 4.29 -7.62 -11.84
CA TYR A 99 5.67 -8.09 -11.65
C TYR A 99 6.69 -7.36 -12.55
N SER A 100 6.40 -6.12 -12.92
CA SER A 100 7.27 -5.28 -13.75
C SER A 100 8.31 -4.49 -12.94
N ILE A 101 8.19 -4.51 -11.61
CA ILE A 101 9.04 -3.78 -10.69
C ILE A 101 9.82 -4.81 -9.86
N ASP A 102 11.14 -4.68 -9.84
CA ASP A 102 12.02 -5.50 -9.02
C ASP A 102 12.21 -4.80 -7.67
N TYR A 103 11.48 -5.27 -6.66
CA TYR A 103 11.57 -4.78 -5.30
C TYR A 103 12.73 -5.45 -4.57
N ASP A 104 13.48 -4.67 -3.81
CA ASP A 104 14.46 -5.24 -2.89
C ASP A 104 13.77 -5.89 -1.67
N MET A 105 14.56 -6.40 -0.72
CA MET A 105 14.03 -7.03 0.49
C MET A 105 13.24 -6.05 1.40
N GLU A 106 13.34 -4.74 1.16
CA GLU A 106 12.62 -3.70 1.92
C GLU A 106 11.22 -3.45 1.34
N GLY A 107 10.97 -3.86 0.08
CA GLY A 107 9.65 -3.82 -0.55
C GLY A 107 9.29 -2.45 -1.15
N TRP A 108 10.28 -1.64 -1.48
CA TRP A 108 10.08 -0.36 -2.17
C TRP A 108 11.26 -0.07 -3.09
N VAL A 109 11.07 0.81 -4.07
CA VAL A 109 12.14 1.26 -4.98
C VAL A 109 11.97 2.73 -5.33
N VAL A 110 13.08 3.48 -5.24
CA VAL A 110 13.13 4.88 -5.70
C VAL A 110 13.45 4.88 -7.19
N VAL A 111 12.58 5.51 -7.98
CA VAL A 111 12.78 5.65 -9.42
C VAL A 111 13.63 6.90 -9.66
N GLN A 112 14.84 6.72 -10.17
CA GLN A 112 15.67 7.82 -10.66
C GLN A 112 15.15 8.24 -12.05
N GLU A 113 14.79 9.52 -12.19
CA GLU A 113 14.49 10.13 -13.50
C GLU A 113 15.76 10.41 -14.31
#